data_AF-A0A438ECS6-F1
#
_entry.id   AF-A0A438ECS6-F1
#
_cell.length_a   1.000
_cell.length_b   1.000
_cell.length_c   1.000
_cell.angle_alpha   90.00
_cell.angle_beta   90.00
_cell.angle_gamma   90.00
#
_symmetry.space_group_name_H-M   'P 1'
#
loop_
_entity.id
_entity.type
_entity.pdbx_description
1 polymer ?
#
loop_
_entity_poly.entity_id
_entity_poly.type
_entity_poly.pdbx_seq_one_letter_code
_entity_poly.pdbx_strand_id
1 'polypeptide(L)'
;MEESTGKSRFTSLPLECVTEIISRTSPPDASRMSVVSTDLRFAADSDAVWERFLPKDFQSIIAGAAGSSRPEVQSKKEVYLRLSDEPILIEGGHKSWVRSLIPVEYLGLSDAGCGRHRQHPKVLVPMEILKVNKYKLNNNTFCTLSCPCSIKWNPHYMVDIKQSFSIEKRSGKKCYMIAARALTIEWGDTPMYWKWISLPQSRIKEVAELISVCWFEIRGRINTCLLCLKTNYAAYLVFNSTTETYGFEYHPVEVSIGIIGGRISTQSVYLNPSKTQTRRFPVVPRRIGRFNRGLTQLMGLQASVPAGGNCQHPKKREDGWLEIELGEFFNEGGDEELEMSVLEVKAGNWKCGLIIQGIEIRPKDRA
;
A
#
# COMPACT_ATOMS: atom_id res chain seq x y z
N MET A 1 19.06 -7.74 64.73
CA MET A 1 18.21 -7.27 63.62
C MET A 1 18.97 -7.56 62.35
N GLU A 2 18.79 -8.74 61.79
CA GLU A 2 19.28 -9.05 60.44
C GLU A 2 18.29 -8.43 59.45
N GLU A 3 18.77 -7.43 58.71
CA GLU A 3 18.05 -6.81 57.62
C GLU A 3 18.12 -7.77 56.42
N SER A 4 17.12 -8.65 56.29
CA SER A 4 16.99 -9.55 55.15
C SER A 4 16.55 -8.75 53.93
N THR A 5 17.52 -8.14 53.25
CA THR A 5 17.32 -7.64 51.89
C THR A 5 16.98 -8.84 51.03
N GLY A 6 15.69 -9.06 50.77
CA GLY A 6 15.21 -10.10 49.87
C GLY A 6 15.76 -9.86 48.48
N LYS A 7 16.96 -10.40 48.19
CA LYS A 7 17.49 -10.47 46.83
C LYS A 7 16.47 -11.24 46.01
N SER A 8 15.82 -10.54 45.09
CA SER A 8 14.90 -11.17 44.15
C SER A 8 15.63 -12.33 43.46
N ARG A 9 14.98 -13.48 43.29
CA ARG A 9 15.59 -14.70 42.69
C ARG A 9 16.17 -14.48 41.30
N PHE A 10 15.81 -13.38 40.62
CA PHE A 10 16.39 -13.00 39.34
C PHE A 10 17.78 -12.35 39.46
N THR A 11 18.08 -11.66 40.57
CA THR A 11 19.41 -11.03 40.79
C THR A 11 20.52 -12.03 41.10
N SER A 12 20.20 -13.32 41.28
CA SER A 12 21.19 -14.39 41.44
C SER A 12 21.60 -15.05 40.12
N LEU A 13 20.94 -14.73 39.01
CA LEU A 13 21.30 -15.27 37.69
C LEU A 13 22.38 -14.40 37.03
N PRO A 14 23.34 -15.00 36.28
CA PRO A 14 24.25 -14.23 35.43
C PRO A 14 23.48 -13.38 34.42
N LEU A 15 24.02 -12.19 34.10
CA LEU A 15 23.40 -11.25 33.17
C LEU A 15 23.12 -11.88 31.80
N GLU A 16 23.99 -12.77 31.31
CA GLU A 16 23.80 -13.48 30.05
C GLU A 16 22.56 -14.39 30.06
N CYS A 17 22.32 -15.09 31.18
CA CYS A 17 21.12 -15.92 31.33
C CYS A 17 19.85 -15.06 31.33
N VAL A 18 19.89 -13.92 32.02
CA VAL A 18 18.77 -12.97 32.05
C VAL A 18 18.51 -12.41 30.64
N THR A 19 19.56 -12.05 29.92
CA THR A 19 19.49 -11.54 28.53
C THR A 19 18.89 -12.58 27.58
N GLU A 20 19.33 -13.84 27.66
CA GLU A 20 18.79 -14.93 26.84
C GLU A 20 17.33 -15.26 27.20
N ILE A 21 16.94 -15.18 28.47
CA ILE A 21 15.52 -15.33 28.85
C ILE A 21 14.69 -14.21 28.22
N ILE A 22 15.14 -12.94 28.33
CA ILE A 22 14.41 -11.79 27.81
C ILE A 22 14.34 -11.82 26.27
N SER A 23 15.39 -12.25 25.57
CA SER A 23 15.43 -12.37 24.10
C SER A 23 14.39 -13.36 23.53
N ARG A 24 13.85 -14.25 24.38
CA ARG A 24 12.79 -15.22 24.04
C ARG A 24 11.37 -14.75 24.39
N THR A 25 11.25 -13.60 25.03
CA THR A 25 9.95 -12.99 25.37
C THR A 25 9.42 -12.14 24.20
N SER A 26 8.31 -11.43 24.40
CA SER A 26 7.83 -10.45 23.44
C SER A 26 8.52 -9.08 23.63
N PRO A 27 8.66 -8.24 22.59
CA PRO A 27 9.21 -6.88 22.74
C PRO A 27 8.48 -6.00 23.77
N PRO A 28 7.14 -6.04 23.90
CA PRO A 28 6.44 -5.39 24.99
C PRO A 28 6.81 -5.93 26.37
N ASP A 29 7.00 -7.24 26.52
CA ASP A 29 7.39 -7.85 27.80
C ASP A 29 8.82 -7.49 28.18
N ALA A 30 9.77 -7.52 27.24
CA ALA A 30 11.13 -7.02 27.45
C ALA A 30 11.11 -5.56 27.94
N SER A 31 10.29 -4.71 27.32
CA SER A 31 10.13 -3.32 27.72
C SER A 31 9.50 -3.16 29.11
N ARG A 32 8.63 -4.09 29.54
CA ARG A 32 8.07 -4.11 30.90
C ARG A 32 9.08 -4.63 31.92
N MET A 33 9.96 -5.56 31.54
CA MET A 33 11.00 -6.06 32.43
C MET A 33 12.06 -4.98 32.71
N SER A 34 12.31 -4.07 31.77
CA SER A 34 13.32 -3.01 31.94
C SER A 34 12.99 -1.99 33.04
N VAL A 35 11.72 -1.88 33.46
CA VAL A 35 11.31 -0.97 34.55
C VAL A 35 11.33 -1.61 35.94
N VAL A 36 11.63 -2.92 36.03
CA VAL A 36 11.54 -3.68 37.30
C VAL A 36 12.82 -3.54 38.14
N SER A 37 14.00 -3.58 37.53
CA SER A 37 15.29 -3.42 38.21
C SER A 37 16.37 -2.91 37.27
N THR A 38 17.50 -2.44 37.81
CA THR A 38 18.64 -1.97 37.01
C THR A 38 19.27 -3.08 36.17
N ASP A 39 19.39 -4.28 36.72
CA ASP A 39 19.98 -5.44 36.03
C ASP A 39 19.08 -5.90 34.88
N LEU A 40 17.76 -5.93 35.12
CA LEU A 40 16.77 -6.24 34.09
C LEU A 40 16.73 -5.15 33.01
N ARG A 41 16.89 -3.87 33.39
CA ARG A 41 17.01 -2.77 32.41
C ARG A 41 18.21 -2.97 31.49
N PHE A 42 19.37 -3.26 32.06
CA PHE A 42 20.59 -3.46 31.28
C PHE A 42 20.46 -4.64 30.31
N ALA A 43 19.91 -5.77 30.78
CA ALA A 43 19.65 -6.93 29.93
C ALA A 43 18.58 -6.64 28.85
N ALA A 44 17.45 -6.06 29.24
CA ALA A 44 16.30 -5.82 28.38
C ALA A 44 16.55 -4.78 27.30
N ASP A 45 17.39 -3.77 27.57
CA ASP A 45 17.73 -2.72 26.62
C ASP A 45 18.98 -3.06 25.78
N SER A 46 19.56 -4.26 25.96
CA SER A 46 20.74 -4.69 25.23
C SER A 46 20.43 -5.01 23.76
N ASP A 47 21.37 -4.71 22.87
CA ASP A 47 21.24 -5.03 21.45
C ASP A 47 21.12 -6.52 21.18
N ALA A 48 21.64 -7.40 22.05
CA ALA A 48 21.49 -8.84 21.92
C ALA A 48 20.02 -9.28 21.99
N VAL A 49 19.21 -8.64 22.86
CA VAL A 49 17.77 -8.88 22.95
C VAL A 49 17.06 -8.35 21.70
N TRP A 50 17.30 -7.08 21.34
CA TRP A 50 16.56 -6.44 20.25
C TRP A 50 16.96 -6.94 18.85
N GLU A 51 18.16 -7.49 18.70
CA GLU A 51 18.55 -8.25 17.49
C GLU A 51 17.65 -9.45 17.25
N ARG A 52 17.15 -10.09 18.31
CA ARG A 52 16.29 -11.26 18.19
C ARG A 52 14.87 -10.90 17.77
N PHE A 53 14.42 -9.69 18.11
CA PHE A 53 13.10 -9.17 17.76
C PHE A 53 13.05 -8.57 16.36
N LEU A 54 14.19 -8.13 15.82
CA LEU A 54 14.28 -7.60 14.46
C LEU A 54 14.26 -8.74 13.42
N PRO A 55 13.58 -8.54 12.27
CA PRO A 55 13.70 -9.45 11.13
C PRO A 55 15.15 -9.53 10.64
N LYS A 56 15.67 -10.71 10.30
CA LYS A 56 17.09 -10.90 9.97
C LYS A 56 17.60 -10.03 8.80
N ASP A 57 16.72 -9.67 7.89
CA ASP A 57 16.96 -8.89 6.68
C ASP A 57 16.57 -7.41 6.82
N PHE A 58 16.34 -6.92 8.04
CA PHE A 58 15.98 -5.51 8.28
C PHE A 58 17.01 -4.53 7.73
N GLN A 59 18.30 -4.86 7.80
CA GLN A 59 19.38 -3.99 7.30
C GLN A 59 19.28 -3.79 5.79
N SER A 60 19.02 -4.85 5.03
CA SER A 60 18.80 -4.78 3.58
C SER A 60 17.55 -3.96 3.24
N ILE A 61 16.49 -4.08 4.03
CA ILE A 61 15.26 -3.29 3.83
C ILE A 61 15.52 -1.80 4.08
N ILE A 62 16.24 -1.45 5.15
CA ILE A 62 16.62 -0.06 5.46
C ILE A 62 17.55 0.51 4.37
N ALA A 63 18.50 -0.28 3.89
CA ALA A 63 19.41 0.15 2.82
C ALA A 63 18.69 0.44 1.49
N GLY A 64 17.60 -0.30 1.20
CA GLY A 64 16.77 -0.11 0.01
C GLY A 64 15.68 0.96 0.14
N ALA A 65 15.60 1.66 1.29
CA ALA A 65 14.56 2.66 1.56
C ALA A 65 14.80 3.99 0.83
N ALA A 66 13.70 4.60 0.38
CA ALA A 66 13.70 5.96 -0.18
C ALA A 66 14.21 6.98 0.85
N GLY A 67 15.27 7.72 0.53
CA GLY A 67 15.72 8.87 1.34
C GLY A 67 16.51 8.55 2.61
N SER A 68 17.21 7.41 2.69
CA SER A 68 18.04 7.12 3.87
C SER A 68 19.30 8.01 3.92
N SER A 69 19.26 9.09 4.71
CA SER A 69 20.46 9.58 5.39
C SER A 69 20.80 8.59 6.50
N ARG A 70 21.94 7.91 6.37
CA ARG A 70 22.47 6.94 7.33
C ARG A 70 22.49 7.55 8.74
N PRO A 71 21.72 7.03 9.72
CA PRO A 71 21.82 7.55 11.07
C PRO A 71 23.14 7.11 11.72
N GLU A 72 23.74 8.03 12.48
CA GLU A 72 24.77 7.76 13.47
C GLU A 72 24.28 6.69 14.47
N VAL A 73 25.23 5.97 15.06
CA VAL A 73 25.08 4.81 15.99
C VAL A 73 23.74 4.81 16.74
N GLN A 74 22.78 3.99 16.29
CA GLN A 74 21.48 3.78 16.96
C GLN A 74 21.44 2.39 17.57
N SER A 75 20.87 2.29 18.78
CA SER A 75 20.59 1.00 19.41
C SER A 75 19.58 0.20 18.56
N LYS A 76 19.63 -1.13 18.61
CA LYS A 76 18.66 -1.98 17.89
C LYS A 76 17.23 -1.78 18.41
N LYS A 77 17.09 -1.37 19.67
CA LYS A 77 15.82 -0.93 20.26
C LYS A 77 15.25 0.29 19.56
N GLU A 78 16.04 1.32 19.34
CA GLU A 78 15.59 2.53 18.62
C GLU A 78 15.23 2.22 17.17
N VAL A 79 16.00 1.36 16.50
CA VAL A 79 15.67 0.89 15.15
C VAL A 79 14.32 0.19 15.15
N TYR A 80 14.08 -0.72 16.10
CA TYR A 80 12.81 -1.42 16.23
C TYR A 80 11.64 -0.45 16.43
N LEU A 81 11.77 0.49 17.37
CA LEU A 81 10.72 1.46 17.66
C LEU A 81 10.40 2.31 16.42
N ARG A 82 11.43 2.83 15.73
CA ARG A 82 11.23 3.57 14.48
C ARG A 82 10.53 2.74 13.41
N LEU A 83 10.95 1.50 13.18
CA LEU A 83 10.31 0.62 12.19
C LEU A 83 8.85 0.30 12.53
N SER A 84 8.50 0.35 13.81
CA SER A 84 7.16 0.06 14.29
C SER A 84 6.22 1.28 14.28
N ASP A 85 6.77 2.49 14.47
CA ASP A 85 6.01 3.75 14.50
C ASP A 85 5.96 4.41 13.11
N GLU A 86 7.03 4.23 12.33
CA GLU A 86 7.25 4.91 11.07
C GLU A 86 7.54 3.93 9.93
N PRO A 87 6.49 3.48 9.21
CA PRO A 87 6.65 2.71 8.00
C PRO A 87 7.63 3.34 7.00
N ILE A 88 8.60 2.53 6.58
CA ILE A 88 9.60 2.84 5.57
C ILE A 88 8.98 2.70 4.19
N LEU A 89 9.26 3.65 3.30
CA LEU A 89 8.79 3.62 1.92
C LEU A 89 9.79 2.86 1.04
N ILE A 90 9.31 1.85 0.32
CA ILE A 90 10.10 1.01 -0.58
C ILE A 90 9.80 1.44 -2.02
N GLU A 91 10.84 1.84 -2.73
CA GLU A 91 10.75 2.28 -4.12
C GLU A 91 10.58 1.10 -5.08
N GLY A 92 9.70 1.25 -6.07
CA GLY A 92 9.68 0.36 -7.22
C GLY A 92 10.39 0.99 -8.40
N GLY A 93 11.38 0.31 -8.98
CA GLY A 93 12.15 0.84 -10.11
C GLY A 93 11.30 1.08 -11.35
N HIS A 94 10.79 2.30 -11.54
CA HIS A 94 10.53 2.92 -12.84
C HIS A 94 10.67 4.43 -12.71
N LYS A 95 11.52 5.03 -13.55
CA LYS A 95 11.69 6.49 -13.64
C LYS A 95 10.63 7.03 -14.60
N SER A 96 9.58 7.68 -14.09
CA SER A 96 8.61 8.37 -14.93
C SER A 96 9.07 9.83 -15.15
N TRP A 97 9.08 10.28 -16.41
CA TRP A 97 9.43 11.66 -16.75
C TRP A 97 8.15 12.51 -16.82
N VAL A 98 8.02 13.53 -15.98
CA VAL A 98 6.87 14.45 -16.01
C VAL A 98 7.18 15.66 -16.87
N ARG A 99 6.24 16.03 -17.74
CA ARG A 99 6.32 17.24 -18.58
C ARG A 99 5.68 18.40 -17.83
N SER A 100 6.49 19.31 -17.29
CA SER A 100 6.01 20.58 -16.73
C SER A 100 6.52 21.75 -17.56
N LEU A 101 5.61 22.69 -17.88
CA LEU A 101 5.96 23.98 -18.49
C LEU A 101 6.24 24.95 -17.34
N ILE A 102 7.48 25.37 -17.18
CA ILE A 102 7.85 26.44 -16.24
C ILE A 102 8.02 27.74 -17.05
N PRO A 103 7.50 28.90 -16.58
CA PRO A 103 7.79 30.19 -17.21
C PRO A 103 9.28 30.50 -17.12
N VAL A 104 9.90 30.87 -18.23
CA VAL A 104 11.30 31.31 -18.24
C VAL A 104 11.37 32.72 -17.66
N GLU A 105 11.97 32.87 -16.49
CA GLU A 105 12.42 34.19 -16.03
C GLU A 105 13.57 34.66 -16.93
N TYR A 106 13.38 35.87 -17.47
CA TYR A 106 14.32 36.55 -18.35
C TYR A 106 15.61 36.87 -17.58
N LEU A 107 16.69 36.15 -17.88
CA LEU A 107 18.04 36.66 -17.70
C LEU A 107 18.70 36.66 -19.08
N GLY A 108 18.83 37.87 -19.62
CA GLY A 108 19.44 38.09 -20.93
C GLY A 108 20.89 37.64 -20.98
N LEU A 109 21.34 37.23 -22.17
CA LEU A 109 22.67 37.50 -22.72
C LEU A 109 22.80 36.92 -24.15
N SER A 110 23.00 37.84 -25.08
CA SER A 110 23.82 37.83 -26.31
C SER A 110 24.09 36.54 -27.11
N ASP A 111 23.63 36.59 -28.36
CA ASP A 111 24.24 36.16 -29.63
C ASP A 111 25.54 35.31 -29.62
N ALA A 112 25.49 34.16 -30.29
CA ALA A 112 26.57 33.68 -31.18
C ALA A 112 26.13 32.49 -32.08
N GLY A 113 25.93 32.78 -33.37
CA GLY A 113 26.40 32.02 -34.54
C GLY A 113 26.23 30.49 -34.62
N CYS A 114 25.25 30.06 -35.42
CA CYS A 114 25.11 28.69 -35.92
C CYS A 114 25.97 28.45 -37.18
N GLY A 115 26.90 27.50 -37.13
CA GLY A 115 27.74 27.05 -38.25
C GLY A 115 27.49 25.57 -38.60
N ARG A 116 27.37 25.29 -39.91
CA ARG A 116 26.91 24.02 -40.52
C ARG A 116 27.93 22.86 -40.46
N HIS A 117 27.39 21.66 -40.75
CA HIS A 117 28.03 20.42 -41.23
C HIS A 117 28.64 19.44 -40.20
N ARG A 118 27.95 18.33 -39.90
CA ARG A 118 28.08 17.00 -40.56
C ARG A 118 27.31 15.90 -39.80
N GLN A 119 26.67 15.05 -40.61
CA GLN A 119 26.40 13.61 -40.42
C GLN A 119 25.56 13.17 -39.20
N HIS A 120 24.35 12.71 -39.51
CA HIS A 120 23.50 11.89 -38.66
C HIS A 120 24.18 10.58 -38.24
N PRO A 121 24.03 10.13 -36.98
CA PRO A 121 23.75 8.73 -36.72
C PRO A 121 22.23 8.53 -36.65
N LYS A 122 21.73 7.58 -37.46
CA LYS A 122 20.38 7.03 -37.32
C LYS A 122 20.27 6.39 -35.94
N VAL A 123 19.60 7.03 -35.00
CA VAL A 123 19.08 6.34 -33.81
C VAL A 123 17.64 5.99 -34.10
N LEU A 124 17.38 4.69 -34.25
CA LEU A 124 16.06 4.10 -34.24
C LEU A 124 15.43 4.41 -32.87
N VAL A 125 14.50 5.35 -32.85
CA VAL A 125 13.57 5.50 -31.73
C VAL A 125 12.42 4.52 -31.99
N PRO A 126 12.07 3.62 -31.05
CA PRO A 126 10.89 2.78 -31.20
C PRO A 126 9.64 3.66 -31.37
N MET A 127 8.90 3.39 -32.44
CA MET A 127 7.52 3.84 -32.63
C MET A 127 6.65 3.20 -31.54
N GLU A 128 6.13 4.02 -30.62
CA GLU A 128 4.90 3.86 -29.82
C GLU A 128 5.04 4.90 -28.69
N ILE A 129 4.20 5.92 -28.51
CA ILE A 129 2.73 5.93 -28.47
C ILE A 129 2.26 7.27 -29.05
N LEU A 130 1.71 7.25 -30.27
CA LEU A 130 0.82 8.29 -30.77
C LEU A 130 -0.54 7.65 -31.02
N LYS A 131 -1.44 7.71 -30.05
CA LYS A 131 -2.87 7.84 -30.36
C LYS A 131 -3.25 9.28 -30.12
N VAL A 132 -3.04 10.12 -31.13
CA VAL A 132 -3.77 11.37 -31.25
C VAL A 132 -4.71 11.24 -32.43
N ASN A 133 -5.99 11.45 -32.12
CA ASN A 133 -7.13 11.44 -32.99
C ASN A 133 -6.87 12.08 -34.35
N LYS A 134 -7.43 11.45 -35.40
CA LYS A 134 -7.70 12.10 -36.68
C LYS A 134 -8.57 13.33 -36.44
N TYR A 135 -7.96 14.51 -36.39
CA TYR A 135 -8.61 15.76 -36.76
C TYR A 135 -7.88 16.33 -37.97
N LYS A 136 -8.63 16.44 -39.06
CA LYS A 136 -8.20 17.05 -40.31
C LYS A 136 -8.19 18.56 -40.09
N LEU A 137 -7.03 19.11 -39.71
CA LEU A 137 -6.78 20.55 -39.83
C LEU A 137 -6.17 20.78 -41.20
N ASN A 138 -6.95 21.45 -42.04
CA ASN A 138 -6.54 21.90 -43.37
C ASN A 138 -5.37 22.88 -43.27
N ASN A 139 -4.51 22.76 -44.27
CA ASN A 139 -3.45 23.64 -44.77
C ASN A 139 -3.24 25.02 -44.15
N ASN A 140 -1.95 25.35 -44.10
CA ASN A 140 -1.34 26.68 -44.00
C ASN A 140 -1.34 27.36 -42.64
N THR A 141 -0.31 27.08 -41.85
CA THR A 141 0.52 28.16 -41.30
C THR A 141 1.91 27.63 -40.95
N PHE A 142 2.89 27.98 -41.78
CA PHE A 142 4.30 27.94 -41.41
C PHE A 142 4.53 29.04 -40.37
N CYS A 143 4.85 28.66 -39.14
CA CYS A 143 5.49 29.57 -38.18
C CYS A 143 6.88 29.02 -37.87
N THR A 144 7.87 29.63 -38.50
CA THR A 144 9.29 29.53 -38.15
C THR A 144 9.51 30.22 -36.80
N LEU A 145 9.67 29.42 -35.74
CA LEU A 145 10.26 29.86 -34.48
C LEU A 145 11.46 28.95 -34.16
N SER A 146 12.64 29.53 -34.41
CA SER A 146 13.92 29.46 -33.68
C SER A 146 14.43 28.15 -33.08
N CYS A 147 15.75 27.97 -33.23
CA CYS A 147 16.71 27.05 -32.60
C CYS A 147 16.41 26.40 -31.22
N PRO A 148 17.12 25.30 -30.89
CA PRO A 148 16.64 24.14 -30.13
C PRO A 148 17.44 23.88 -28.83
N CYS A 149 16.93 24.21 -27.63
CA CYS A 149 17.65 23.88 -26.37
C CYS A 149 16.89 23.97 -25.03
N SER A 150 15.60 24.33 -24.99
CA SER A 150 14.95 24.68 -23.70
C SER A 150 13.99 23.65 -23.11
N ILE A 151 14.00 22.39 -23.55
CA ILE A 151 13.44 21.31 -22.74
C ILE A 151 14.54 20.85 -21.79
N LYS A 152 14.71 21.56 -20.67
CA LYS A 152 15.37 20.95 -19.52
C LYS A 152 14.40 19.90 -19.00
N TRP A 153 14.74 18.63 -19.21
CA TRP A 153 14.16 17.57 -18.41
C TRP A 153 14.62 17.82 -16.97
N ASN A 154 13.76 18.39 -16.15
CA ASN A 154 14.03 18.41 -14.72
C ASN A 154 13.64 17.02 -14.18
N PRO A 155 14.57 16.26 -13.58
CA PRO A 155 14.19 15.09 -12.81
C PRO A 155 13.51 15.59 -11.55
N HIS A 156 12.21 15.86 -11.61
CA HIS A 156 11.43 15.80 -10.39
C HIS A 156 11.32 14.30 -10.09
N TYR A 157 12.21 13.82 -9.22
CA TYR A 157 12.21 12.45 -8.71
C TYR A 157 10.90 12.24 -7.94
N MET A 158 9.82 11.91 -8.65
CA MET A 158 8.72 11.22 -8.01
C MET A 158 9.21 9.80 -7.81
N VAL A 159 9.71 9.56 -6.60
CA VAL A 159 9.91 8.21 -6.10
C VAL A 159 8.55 7.53 -6.15
N ASP A 160 8.37 6.61 -7.09
CA ASP A 160 7.17 5.77 -7.18
C ASP A 160 7.23 4.74 -6.04
N ILE A 161 6.68 5.15 -4.89
CA ILE A 161 6.53 4.30 -3.72
C ILE A 161 5.54 3.21 -4.07
N LYS A 162 6.02 1.97 -4.19
CA LYS A 162 5.14 0.82 -4.43
C LYS A 162 4.59 0.25 -3.14
N GLN A 163 5.40 0.29 -2.09
CA GLN A 163 5.09 -0.41 -0.84
C GLN A 163 5.62 0.38 0.35
N SER A 164 5.05 0.14 1.53
CA SER A 164 5.70 0.52 2.79
C SER A 164 5.89 -0.68 3.70
N PHE A 165 7.01 -0.69 4.41
CA PHE A 165 7.39 -1.72 5.37
C PHE A 165 7.32 -1.18 6.79
N SER A 166 6.73 -1.96 7.69
CA SER A 166 6.78 -1.70 9.13
C SER A 166 6.90 -3.01 9.90
N ILE A 167 7.09 -2.91 11.22
CA ILE A 167 7.14 -4.06 12.11
C ILE A 167 5.95 -4.01 13.07
N GLU A 168 5.29 -5.15 13.27
CA GLU A 168 4.23 -5.28 14.26
C GLU A 168 4.82 -5.20 15.68
N LYS A 169 4.42 -4.16 16.42
CA LYS A 169 4.94 -3.83 17.76
C LYS A 169 4.97 -5.01 18.74
N ARG A 170 3.96 -5.89 18.69
CA ARG A 170 3.81 -7.00 19.65
C ARG A 170 4.67 -8.21 19.33
N SER A 171 4.85 -8.54 18.06
CA SER A 171 5.49 -9.79 17.65
C SER A 171 6.85 -9.61 17.00
N GLY A 172 7.21 -8.39 16.58
CA GLY A 172 8.41 -8.13 15.79
C GLY A 172 8.33 -8.63 14.35
N LYS A 173 7.16 -9.10 13.92
CA LYS A 173 6.98 -9.64 12.57
C LYS A 173 6.73 -8.52 11.56
N LYS A 174 7.07 -8.81 10.31
CA LYS A 174 6.99 -7.86 9.20
C LYS A 174 5.55 -7.54 8.84
N CYS A 175 5.29 -6.28 8.52
CA CYS A 175 4.06 -5.78 7.93
C CYS A 175 4.38 -5.07 6.62
N TYR A 176 3.52 -5.24 5.61
CA TYR A 176 3.64 -4.54 4.34
C TYR A 176 2.33 -3.89 3.95
N MET A 177 2.40 -2.66 3.45
CA MET A 177 1.29 -2.01 2.76
C MET A 177 1.66 -1.91 1.28
N ILE A 178 0.85 -2.49 0.41
CA ILE A 178 0.91 -2.28 -1.03
C ILE A 178 0.15 -1.00 -1.32
N ALA A 179 0.85 0.05 -1.80
CA ALA A 179 0.22 1.32 -2.12
C ALA A 179 -0.77 1.17 -3.27
N ALA A 180 -1.81 2.01 -3.33
CA ALA A 180 -2.81 1.98 -4.39
C ALA A 180 -2.20 2.00 -5.80
N ARG A 181 -1.10 2.74 -6.00
CA ARG A 181 -0.35 2.78 -7.28
C ARG A 181 0.31 1.47 -7.68
N ALA A 182 0.58 0.58 -6.73
CA ALA A 182 1.14 -0.74 -7.00
C ALA A 182 0.06 -1.83 -7.11
N LEU A 183 -1.22 -1.48 -6.92
CA LEU A 183 -2.34 -2.40 -7.12
C LEU A 183 -2.74 -2.43 -8.60
N THR A 184 -3.25 -3.57 -9.05
CA THR A 184 -3.95 -3.69 -10.32
C THR A 184 -5.39 -3.25 -10.10
N ILE A 185 -5.74 -2.06 -10.57
CA ILE A 185 -7.08 -1.49 -10.49
C ILE A 185 -7.69 -1.48 -11.89
N GLU A 186 -8.86 -2.11 -12.06
CA GLU A 186 -9.54 -2.10 -13.35
C GLU A 186 -9.91 -0.68 -13.78
N TRP A 187 -9.45 -0.31 -14.98
CA TRP A 187 -9.47 1.04 -15.53
C TRP A 187 -8.82 2.13 -14.67
N GLY A 188 -7.90 1.79 -13.76
CA GLY A 188 -7.24 2.72 -12.84
C GLY A 188 -6.52 3.90 -13.53
N ASP A 189 -6.03 3.70 -14.76
CA ASP A 189 -5.38 4.76 -15.56
C ASP A 189 -6.37 5.56 -16.42
N THR A 190 -7.68 5.31 -16.30
CA THR A 190 -8.71 6.01 -17.06
C THR A 190 -9.32 7.14 -16.21
N PRO A 191 -9.03 8.42 -16.53
CA PRO A 191 -9.46 9.55 -15.70
C PRO A 191 -10.97 9.77 -15.60
N MET A 192 -11.76 9.08 -16.43
CA MET A 192 -13.23 9.09 -16.34
C MET A 192 -13.77 8.23 -15.20
N TYR A 193 -12.96 7.28 -14.73
CA TYR A 193 -13.37 6.26 -13.76
C TYR A 193 -12.60 6.37 -12.46
N TRP A 194 -11.33 6.79 -12.53
CA TRP A 194 -10.45 6.94 -11.38
C TRP A 194 -9.70 8.25 -11.42
N LYS A 195 -9.52 8.85 -10.26
CA LYS A 195 -8.73 10.05 -10.06
C LYS A 195 -7.64 9.77 -9.05
N TRP A 196 -6.40 10.05 -9.42
CA TRP A 196 -5.27 9.92 -8.51
C TRP A 196 -5.08 11.22 -7.75
N ILE A 197 -5.12 11.14 -6.41
CA ILE A 197 -4.98 12.28 -5.52
C ILE A 197 -3.68 12.15 -4.75
N SER A 198 -2.92 13.24 -4.68
CA SER A 198 -1.85 13.35 -3.71
C SER A 198 -2.33 13.96 -2.41
N LEU A 199 -2.19 13.21 -1.31
CA LEU A 199 -2.50 13.70 0.03
C LEU A 199 -1.23 14.27 0.66
N PRO A 200 -1.11 15.60 0.85
CA PRO A 200 0.13 16.23 1.37
C PRO A 200 0.55 15.71 2.75
N GLN A 201 -0.41 15.19 3.51
CA GLN A 201 -0.24 14.66 4.87
C GLN A 201 0.08 13.15 4.89
N SER A 202 -0.02 12.45 3.75
CA SER A 202 0.22 11.01 3.64
C SER A 202 1.64 10.74 3.14
N ARG A 203 2.35 9.83 3.82
CA ARG A 203 3.67 9.36 3.35
C ARG A 203 3.59 8.57 2.04
N ILE A 204 2.46 7.88 1.82
CA ILE A 204 2.11 7.30 0.52
C ILE A 204 1.51 8.43 -0.31
N LYS A 205 2.27 8.92 -1.29
CA LYS A 205 1.99 10.19 -1.97
C LYS A 205 0.79 10.15 -2.91
N GLU A 206 0.28 8.99 -3.30
CA GLU A 206 -0.84 8.89 -4.23
C GLU A 206 -1.86 7.83 -3.78
N VAL A 207 -3.12 8.24 -3.71
CA VAL A 207 -4.29 7.40 -3.41
C VAL A 207 -5.26 7.44 -4.60
N ALA A 208 -6.06 6.40 -4.78
CA ALA A 208 -7.01 6.30 -5.90
C ALA A 208 -8.44 6.64 -5.46
N GLU A 209 -8.99 7.74 -5.95
CA GLU A 209 -10.40 8.10 -5.80
C GLU A 209 -11.23 7.51 -6.94
N LEU A 210 -12.25 6.72 -6.59
CA LEU A 210 -13.20 6.14 -7.52
C LEU A 210 -14.24 7.18 -7.95
N ILE A 211 -14.25 7.55 -9.23
CA ILE A 211 -15.19 8.52 -9.78
C ILE A 211 -16.54 7.87 -10.07
N SER A 212 -16.58 6.80 -10.87
CA SER A 212 -17.82 6.09 -11.20
C SER A 212 -17.54 4.84 -12.03
N VAL A 213 -17.85 3.63 -11.56
CA VAL A 213 -17.69 2.39 -12.34
C VAL A 213 -18.84 1.40 -12.13
N CYS A 214 -19.14 0.60 -13.14
CA CYS A 214 -20.05 -0.55 -13.02
C CYS A 214 -19.32 -1.88 -12.70
N TRP A 215 -18.06 -1.99 -13.11
CA TRP A 215 -17.14 -3.09 -12.77
C TRP A 215 -16.12 -2.57 -11.76
N PHE A 216 -16.12 -3.12 -10.55
CA PHE A 216 -15.20 -2.73 -9.50
C PHE A 216 -14.29 -3.91 -9.18
N GLU A 217 -13.00 -3.76 -9.46
CA GLU A 217 -12.03 -4.82 -9.24
C GLU A 217 -10.66 -4.23 -8.88
N ILE A 218 -10.11 -4.70 -7.77
CA ILE A 218 -8.80 -4.33 -7.26
C ILE A 218 -8.07 -5.62 -6.91
N ARG A 219 -6.83 -5.78 -7.39
CA ARG A 219 -5.96 -6.89 -7.05
C ARG A 219 -4.61 -6.38 -6.52
N GLY A 220 -4.11 -7.03 -5.49
CA GLY A 220 -2.76 -6.84 -4.97
C GLY A 220 -1.99 -8.15 -5.02
N ARG A 221 -0.69 -8.07 -5.30
CA ARG A 221 0.21 -9.22 -5.28
C ARG A 221 1.44 -8.91 -4.44
N ILE A 222 1.89 -9.90 -3.67
CA ILE A 222 3.11 -9.82 -2.89
C ILE A 222 3.77 -11.19 -2.82
N ASN A 223 5.10 -11.20 -2.91
CA ASN A 223 5.89 -12.41 -2.76
C ASN A 223 5.95 -12.84 -1.29
N THR A 224 5.71 -14.13 -1.01
CA THR A 224 5.69 -14.68 0.36
C THR A 224 7.08 -14.70 1.02
N CYS A 225 8.18 -14.66 0.25
CA CYS A 225 9.55 -14.51 0.78
C CYS A 225 9.74 -13.21 1.56
N LEU A 226 8.96 -12.17 1.24
CA LEU A 226 9.04 -10.89 1.93
C LEU A 226 8.48 -10.98 3.36
N LEU A 227 7.65 -11.97 3.65
CA LEU A 227 6.92 -12.14 4.90
C LEU A 227 7.61 -13.13 5.85
N CYS A 228 7.38 -12.98 7.16
CA CYS A 228 7.90 -13.94 8.14
C CYS A 228 7.32 -15.34 7.94
N LEU A 229 8.17 -16.37 7.99
CA LEU A 229 7.78 -17.77 7.95
C LEU A 229 6.94 -18.17 9.17
N LYS A 230 6.19 -19.27 9.03
CA LYS A 230 5.36 -19.89 10.08
C LYS A 230 4.45 -18.89 10.80
N THR A 231 3.92 -17.94 10.04
CA THR A 231 3.11 -16.84 10.56
C THR A 231 1.79 -16.81 9.83
N ASN A 232 0.71 -16.68 10.59
CA ASN A 232 -0.60 -16.38 10.05
C ASN A 232 -0.69 -14.88 9.77
N TYR A 233 -1.08 -14.54 8.56
CA TYR A 233 -1.26 -13.18 8.10
C TYR A 233 -2.70 -12.96 7.71
N ALA A 234 -3.15 -11.72 7.87
CA ALA A 234 -4.39 -11.25 7.30
C ALA A 234 -4.12 -10.04 6.42
N ALA A 235 -4.84 -9.96 5.31
CA ALA A 235 -4.82 -8.82 4.41
C ALA A 235 -6.03 -7.93 4.65
N TYR A 236 -5.83 -6.61 4.62
CA TYR A 236 -6.84 -5.60 4.87
C TYR A 236 -6.85 -4.59 3.73
N LEU A 237 -8.00 -4.35 3.11
CA LEU A 237 -8.16 -3.19 2.25
C LEU A 237 -8.30 -1.96 3.13
N VAL A 238 -7.44 -0.96 2.90
CA VAL A 238 -7.45 0.31 3.63
C VAL A 238 -7.96 1.41 2.70
N PHE A 239 -9.08 2.01 3.09
CA PHE A 239 -9.81 2.95 2.25
C PHE A 239 -10.55 4.00 3.08
N ASN A 240 -11.02 5.03 2.41
CA ASN A 240 -11.89 6.05 2.96
C ASN A 240 -13.07 6.28 2.01
N SER A 241 -14.09 6.98 2.49
CA SER A 241 -15.29 7.28 1.72
C SER A 241 -15.50 8.80 1.66
N THR A 242 -15.83 9.29 0.47
CA THR A 242 -16.27 10.67 0.26
C THR A 242 -17.70 10.87 0.75
N THR A 243 -18.17 12.12 0.79
CA THR A 243 -19.57 12.43 1.11
C THR A 243 -20.56 11.99 0.04
N GLU A 244 -20.08 11.75 -1.19
CA GLU A 244 -20.91 11.38 -2.34
C GLU A 244 -20.87 9.87 -2.65
N THR A 245 -20.27 9.05 -1.78
CA THR A 245 -20.17 7.60 -1.98
C THR A 245 -21.56 6.96 -2.15
N TYR A 246 -21.75 6.24 -3.24
CA TYR A 246 -22.94 5.41 -3.48
C TYR A 246 -22.58 4.10 -4.19
N GLY A 247 -23.54 3.18 -4.21
CA GLY A 247 -23.44 1.91 -4.96
C GLY A 247 -22.97 0.71 -4.13
N PHE A 248 -22.39 0.95 -2.95
CA PHE A 248 -21.90 -0.08 -2.01
C PHE A 248 -22.85 -0.33 -0.81
N GLU A 249 -24.04 0.28 -0.80
CA GLU A 249 -24.91 0.35 0.38
C GLU A 249 -25.62 -0.96 0.72
N TYR A 250 -25.89 -1.81 -0.28
CA TYR A 250 -26.77 -2.98 -0.13
C TYR A 250 -26.23 -4.25 -0.77
N HIS A 251 -25.07 -4.19 -1.44
CA HIS A 251 -24.48 -5.34 -2.10
C HIS A 251 -23.16 -5.67 -1.43
N PRO A 252 -22.98 -6.92 -0.96
CA PRO A 252 -21.68 -7.33 -0.48
C PRO A 252 -20.73 -7.47 -1.68
N VAL A 253 -19.48 -7.11 -1.41
CA VAL A 253 -18.34 -7.27 -2.31
C VAL A 253 -17.70 -8.62 -2.03
N GLU A 254 -17.28 -9.31 -3.10
CA GLU A 254 -16.52 -10.55 -2.99
C GLU A 254 -15.05 -10.19 -2.76
N VAL A 255 -14.45 -10.74 -1.71
CA VAL A 255 -13.03 -10.58 -1.42
C VAL A 255 -12.37 -11.95 -1.36
N SER A 256 -11.12 -12.01 -1.80
CA SER A 256 -10.37 -13.26 -1.79
C SER A 256 -8.90 -13.06 -1.46
N ILE A 257 -8.29 -14.12 -0.95
CA ILE A 257 -6.87 -14.23 -0.67
C ILE A 257 -6.41 -15.66 -0.97
N GLY A 258 -5.27 -15.81 -1.62
CA GLY A 258 -4.71 -17.13 -1.89
C GLY A 258 -3.37 -17.08 -2.62
N ILE A 259 -2.65 -18.20 -2.57
CA ILE A 259 -1.44 -18.40 -3.37
C ILE A 259 -1.85 -18.66 -4.82
N ILE A 260 -1.19 -18.00 -5.78
CA ILE A 260 -1.46 -18.20 -7.20
C ILE A 260 -1.22 -19.67 -7.58
N GLY A 261 -2.23 -20.31 -8.17
CA GLY A 261 -2.20 -21.74 -8.52
C GLY A 261 -2.52 -22.70 -7.37
N GLY A 262 -2.74 -22.18 -6.15
CA GLY A 262 -3.11 -22.94 -4.96
C GLY A 262 -4.58 -22.79 -4.56
N ARG A 263 -4.86 -22.98 -3.27
CA ARG A 263 -6.19 -22.79 -2.69
C ARG A 263 -6.47 -21.30 -2.48
N ILE A 264 -7.59 -20.83 -3.03
CA ILE A 264 -8.09 -19.47 -2.83
C ILE A 264 -9.19 -19.51 -1.76
N SER A 265 -9.10 -18.62 -0.78
CA SER A 265 -10.16 -18.36 0.18
C SER A 265 -10.98 -17.17 -0.33
N THR A 266 -12.30 -17.32 -0.37
CA THR A 266 -13.23 -16.27 -0.84
C THR A 266 -14.32 -16.06 0.20
N GLN A 267 -14.69 -14.80 0.44
CA GLN A 267 -15.78 -14.42 1.34
C GLN A 267 -16.50 -13.17 0.82
N SER A 268 -17.64 -12.84 1.44
CA SER A 268 -18.45 -11.68 1.09
C SER A 268 -18.45 -10.67 2.24
N VAL A 269 -18.12 -9.41 1.96
CA VAL A 269 -17.99 -8.32 2.94
C VAL A 269 -18.69 -7.05 2.46
N TYR A 270 -19.06 -6.15 3.37
CA TYR A 270 -19.57 -4.83 3.00
C TYR A 270 -18.46 -3.78 3.04
N LEU A 271 -18.50 -2.81 2.11
CA LEU A 271 -17.59 -1.65 2.12
C LEU A 271 -18.20 -0.41 2.79
N ASN A 272 -19.47 -0.48 3.24
CA ASN A 272 -20.10 0.58 4.00
C ASN A 272 -20.02 0.28 5.51
N PRO A 273 -19.54 1.20 6.37
CA PRO A 273 -19.64 1.06 7.82
C PRO A 273 -21.10 0.90 8.24
N SER A 274 -21.48 -0.26 8.82
CA SER A 274 -22.81 -0.40 9.41
C SER A 274 -22.86 0.33 10.75
N LYS A 275 -23.74 1.34 10.82
CA LYS A 275 -24.70 1.61 11.92
C LYS A 275 -25.33 2.99 11.74
N THR A 276 -26.14 3.15 10.71
CA THR A 276 -27.43 3.83 10.87
C THR A 276 -28.43 3.14 9.95
N GLN A 277 -29.40 2.49 10.58
CA GLN A 277 -30.69 2.21 9.98
C GLN A 277 -31.39 3.56 9.72
N THR A 278 -30.84 4.38 8.82
CA THR A 278 -31.50 5.60 8.38
C THR A 278 -32.61 5.15 7.45
N ARG A 279 -33.79 5.00 8.05
CA ARG A 279 -35.12 4.79 7.47
C ARG A 279 -35.16 4.03 6.15
N ARG A 280 -35.82 2.86 6.21
CA ARG A 280 -36.47 2.18 5.08
C ARG A 280 -37.26 3.18 4.23
N PHE A 281 -36.60 3.84 3.29
CA PHE A 281 -37.24 4.36 2.10
C PHE A 281 -36.88 3.36 1.01
N PRO A 282 -37.87 2.73 0.33
CA PRO A 282 -37.56 2.00 -0.88
C PRO A 282 -37.01 3.02 -1.88
N VAL A 283 -35.69 3.06 -2.03
CA VAL A 283 -35.06 3.78 -3.13
C VAL A 283 -35.49 3.05 -4.38
N VAL A 284 -36.39 3.67 -5.14
CA VAL A 284 -36.81 3.19 -6.44
C VAL A 284 -35.55 3.07 -7.28
N PRO A 285 -35.20 1.89 -7.83
CA PRO A 285 -34.07 1.78 -8.73
C PRO A 285 -34.31 2.76 -9.86
N ARG A 286 -33.49 3.82 -9.97
CA ARG A 286 -33.53 4.67 -11.16
C ARG A 286 -33.18 3.74 -12.32
N ARG A 287 -34.19 3.41 -13.13
CA ARG A 287 -34.05 2.62 -14.35
C ARG A 287 -33.05 3.34 -15.25
N ILE A 288 -31.79 2.92 -15.21
CA ILE A 288 -30.76 3.40 -16.13
C ILE A 288 -30.15 2.17 -16.80
N GLY A 289 -30.54 1.97 -18.06
CA GLY A 289 -29.85 1.18 -19.07
C GLY A 289 -30.18 -0.31 -19.15
N ARG A 290 -31.04 -0.70 -20.10
CA ARG A 290 -31.19 -2.08 -20.62
C ARG A 290 -29.87 -2.68 -21.19
N PHE A 291 -28.78 -1.90 -21.24
CA PHE A 291 -27.52 -2.27 -21.88
C PHE A 291 -26.70 -3.30 -21.08
N ASN A 292 -26.68 -3.21 -19.74
CA ASN A 292 -25.77 -4.05 -18.93
C ASN A 292 -26.33 -5.44 -18.57
N ARG A 293 -27.65 -5.66 -18.68
CA ARG A 293 -28.23 -7.01 -18.52
C ARG A 293 -27.73 -7.99 -19.59
N GLY A 294 -27.39 -7.49 -20.78
CA GLY A 294 -26.85 -8.30 -21.87
C GLY A 294 -25.41 -8.78 -21.60
N LEU A 295 -24.57 -7.93 -21.00
CA LEU A 295 -23.17 -8.25 -20.70
C LEU A 295 -23.01 -9.26 -19.57
N THR A 296 -23.82 -9.17 -18.51
CA THR A 296 -23.82 -10.16 -17.41
C THR A 296 -24.38 -11.51 -17.85
N GLN A 297 -25.38 -11.52 -18.75
CA GLN A 297 -25.98 -12.75 -19.26
C GLN A 297 -25.12 -13.45 -20.32
N LEU A 298 -24.28 -12.70 -21.07
CA LEU A 298 -23.28 -13.27 -22.00
C LEU A 298 -22.13 -13.97 -21.26
N MET A 299 -21.79 -13.52 -20.05
CA MET A 299 -20.67 -14.05 -19.26
C MET A 299 -21.06 -15.15 -18.25
N GLY A 300 -22.32 -15.63 -18.25
CA GLY A 300 -22.72 -16.84 -17.50
C GLY A 300 -22.61 -16.77 -15.97
N LEU A 301 -22.41 -15.59 -15.38
CA LEU A 301 -22.26 -15.40 -13.92
C LEU A 301 -23.64 -15.44 -13.24
N GLN A 302 -24.17 -16.63 -12.96
CA GLN A 302 -25.35 -16.80 -12.10
C GLN A 302 -25.00 -16.42 -10.66
N ALA A 303 -25.81 -15.53 -10.08
CA ALA A 303 -25.69 -15.13 -8.68
C ALA A 303 -26.11 -16.29 -7.77
N SER A 304 -25.14 -16.95 -7.13
CA SER A 304 -25.41 -17.62 -5.86
C SER A 304 -25.44 -16.54 -4.78
N VAL A 305 -26.63 -16.30 -4.22
CA VAL A 305 -26.76 -15.53 -2.98
C VAL A 305 -26.27 -16.44 -1.86
N PRO A 306 -25.18 -16.11 -1.13
CA PRO A 306 -24.80 -16.90 0.03
C PRO A 306 -25.90 -16.75 1.08
N ALA A 307 -26.50 -17.88 1.46
CA ALA A 307 -27.41 -17.96 2.57
C ALA A 307 -26.68 -17.56 3.87
N GLY A 308 -27.17 -16.54 4.55
CA GLY A 308 -27.04 -16.37 6.01
C GLY A 308 -25.62 -16.47 6.59
N GLY A 309 -24.65 -15.72 6.08
CA GLY A 309 -23.34 -15.55 6.71
C GLY A 309 -23.25 -14.22 7.47
N ASN A 310 -22.58 -14.22 8.63
CA ASN A 310 -22.32 -13.03 9.45
C ASN A 310 -21.44 -12.05 8.64
N CYS A 311 -22.06 -11.14 7.88
CA CYS A 311 -21.34 -10.29 6.93
C CYS A 311 -20.49 -9.26 7.68
N GLN A 312 -19.20 -9.22 7.37
CA GLN A 312 -18.27 -8.28 7.99
C GLN A 312 -18.46 -6.87 7.43
N HIS A 313 -18.26 -5.88 8.29
CA HIS A 313 -18.29 -4.46 7.95
C HIS A 313 -16.95 -3.80 8.26
N PRO A 314 -16.63 -2.68 7.58
CA PRO A 314 -15.36 -1.99 7.79
C PRO A 314 -15.26 -1.46 9.22
N LYS A 315 -14.05 -1.52 9.77
CA LYS A 315 -13.70 -0.96 11.08
C LYS A 315 -12.94 0.35 10.88
N LYS A 316 -13.16 1.31 11.76
CA LYS A 316 -12.41 2.57 11.76
C LYS A 316 -11.08 2.38 12.49
N ARG A 317 -9.98 2.79 11.85
CA ARG A 317 -8.61 2.81 12.38
C ARG A 317 -8.37 4.05 13.24
N GLU A 318 -7.25 4.05 13.96
CA GLU A 318 -6.80 5.18 14.79
C GLU A 318 -6.48 6.43 13.96
N ASP A 319 -5.99 6.26 12.73
CA ASP A 319 -5.70 7.33 11.77
C ASP A 319 -6.95 7.87 11.04
N GLY A 320 -8.12 7.33 11.35
CA GLY A 320 -9.40 7.72 10.77
C GLY A 320 -9.77 7.02 9.47
N TRP A 321 -8.89 6.22 8.87
CA TRP A 321 -9.21 5.39 7.70
C TRP A 321 -10.12 4.21 8.08
N LEU A 322 -10.79 3.65 7.09
CA LEU A 322 -11.54 2.40 7.22
C LEU A 322 -10.67 1.23 6.77
N GLU A 323 -10.81 0.10 7.46
CA GLU A 323 -10.21 -1.17 7.06
C GLU A 323 -11.26 -2.28 7.00
N ILE A 324 -11.14 -3.16 6.01
CA ILE A 324 -11.93 -4.40 5.91
C ILE A 324 -11.01 -5.57 5.62
N GLU A 325 -11.25 -6.70 6.28
CA GLU A 325 -10.46 -7.91 6.11
C GLU A 325 -10.80 -8.61 4.79
N LEU A 326 -9.77 -8.91 4.00
CA LEU A 326 -9.88 -9.65 2.74
C LEU A 326 -9.82 -11.16 2.99
N GLY A 327 -9.07 -11.56 4.02
CA GLY A 327 -8.99 -12.92 4.51
C GLY A 327 -7.65 -13.19 5.18
N GLU A 328 -7.46 -14.45 5.57
CA GLU A 328 -6.26 -14.93 6.23
C GLU A 328 -5.53 -15.98 5.39
N PHE A 329 -4.21 -16.03 5.54
CA PHE A 329 -3.39 -17.11 5.00
C PHE A 329 -2.21 -17.40 5.94
N PHE A 330 -1.76 -18.65 5.92
CA PHE A 330 -0.60 -19.07 6.70
C PHE A 330 0.63 -19.18 5.80
N ASN A 331 1.69 -18.44 6.13
CA ASN A 331 2.95 -18.51 5.39
C ASN A 331 3.79 -19.70 5.89
N GLU A 332 3.72 -20.84 5.18
CA GLU A 332 4.55 -22.02 5.47
C GLU A 332 6.01 -21.86 5.02
N GLY A 333 6.25 -20.93 4.09
CA GLY A 333 7.52 -20.68 3.45
C GLY A 333 7.54 -21.14 2.00
N GLY A 334 8.35 -20.45 1.19
CA GLY A 334 8.43 -20.68 -0.25
C GLY A 334 8.64 -19.35 -0.98
N ASP A 335 8.87 -19.44 -2.28
CA ASP A 335 8.91 -18.30 -3.21
C ASP A 335 7.64 -18.30 -4.05
N GLU A 336 6.53 -18.01 -3.37
CA GLU A 336 5.20 -18.05 -3.96
C GLU A 336 4.61 -16.64 -4.02
N GLU A 337 3.75 -16.39 -5.01
CA GLU A 337 3.04 -15.12 -5.12
C GLU A 337 1.67 -15.24 -4.43
N LEU A 338 1.44 -14.42 -3.42
CA LEU A 338 0.16 -14.24 -2.76
C LEU A 338 -0.66 -13.21 -3.54
N GLU A 339 -1.87 -13.58 -3.97
CA GLU A 339 -2.84 -12.68 -4.58
C GLU A 339 -3.99 -12.37 -3.60
N MET A 340 -4.35 -11.09 -3.51
CA MET A 340 -5.50 -10.59 -2.76
C MET A 340 -6.39 -9.81 -3.73
N SER A 341 -7.70 -9.98 -3.66
CA SER A 341 -8.62 -9.26 -4.54
C SER A 341 -9.90 -8.80 -3.88
N VAL A 342 -10.49 -7.76 -4.46
CA VAL A 342 -11.76 -7.16 -4.09
C VAL A 342 -12.54 -7.00 -5.39
N LEU A 343 -13.69 -7.66 -5.50
CA LEU A 343 -14.46 -7.78 -6.74
C LEU A 343 -15.95 -7.53 -6.50
N GLU A 344 -16.52 -6.54 -7.20
CA GLU A 344 -17.95 -6.28 -7.23
C GLU A 344 -18.46 -6.02 -8.66
N VAL A 345 -18.86 -7.10 -9.32
CA VAL A 345 -19.40 -7.08 -10.69
C VAL A 345 -20.84 -7.56 -10.77
N LYS A 346 -21.30 -8.29 -9.74
CA LYS A 346 -22.58 -9.02 -9.74
C LYS A 346 -23.80 -8.10 -9.65
N ALA A 347 -23.68 -6.94 -9.01
CA ALA A 347 -24.81 -6.02 -8.80
C ALA A 347 -25.21 -5.25 -10.07
N GLY A 348 -24.30 -5.08 -11.04
CA GLY A 348 -24.53 -4.29 -12.26
C GLY A 348 -24.77 -2.79 -12.04
N ASN A 349 -24.74 -2.33 -10.79
CA ASN A 349 -24.94 -0.94 -10.40
C ASN A 349 -23.63 -0.15 -10.51
N TRP A 350 -23.77 1.13 -10.86
CA TRP A 350 -22.68 2.10 -10.80
C TRP A 350 -22.33 2.43 -9.36
N LYS A 351 -21.05 2.69 -9.10
CA LYS A 351 -20.48 2.91 -7.76
C LYS A 351 -19.42 4.00 -7.82
N CYS A 352 -19.32 4.82 -6.78
CA CYS A 352 -18.34 5.89 -6.70
C CYS A 352 -17.89 6.19 -5.27
N GLY A 353 -16.94 7.11 -5.16
CA GLY A 353 -16.64 7.85 -3.94
C GLY A 353 -15.78 7.10 -2.93
N LEU A 354 -15.20 5.95 -3.27
CA LEU A 354 -14.18 5.29 -2.46
C LEU A 354 -12.81 5.90 -2.74
N ILE A 355 -12.02 6.13 -1.70
CA ILE A 355 -10.62 6.53 -1.79
C ILE A 355 -9.78 5.37 -1.29
N ILE A 356 -9.00 4.75 -2.16
CA ILE A 356 -8.18 3.58 -1.85
C ILE A 356 -6.77 4.03 -1.49
N GLN A 357 -6.31 3.67 -0.29
CA GLN A 357 -4.93 3.88 0.12
C GLN A 357 -4.05 2.71 -0.32
N GLY A 358 -4.53 1.48 -0.13
CA GLY A 358 -3.74 0.28 -0.38
C GLY A 358 -4.31 -0.98 0.24
N ILE A 359 -3.52 -2.06 0.16
CA ILE A 359 -3.77 -3.32 0.87
C ILE A 359 -2.66 -3.54 1.89
N GLU A 360 -3.03 -3.67 3.16
CA GLU A 360 -2.11 -3.89 4.27
C GLU A 360 -2.12 -5.36 4.69
N ILE A 361 -0.94 -5.98 4.72
CA ILE A 361 -0.69 -7.35 5.15
C ILE A 361 -0.01 -7.28 6.51
N ARG A 362 -0.68 -7.80 7.54
CA ARG A 362 -0.18 -7.82 8.91
C ARG A 362 -0.33 -9.20 9.55
N PRO A 363 0.55 -9.58 10.49
CA PRO A 363 0.38 -10.79 11.28
C PRO A 363 -0.96 -10.77 12.01
N LYS A 364 -1.54 -11.94 12.20
CA LYS A 364 -2.76 -12.11 12.98
C LYS A 364 -2.60 -13.33 13.89
N ASP A 365 -2.80 -13.13 15.18
CA ASP A 365 -2.79 -14.23 16.14
C ASP A 365 -3.89 -15.23 15.77
N ARG A 366 -3.60 -16.54 15.87
CA ARG A 366 -4.63 -17.56 15.74
C ARG A 366 -5.60 -17.40 16.90
N ALA A 367 -6.87 -17.15 16.58
CA ALA A 367 -7.96 -17.05 17.55
C ALA A 367 -8.19 -18.38 18.29
#